data_AF-A0A2X2JNA3-F1
#
_entry.id   AF-A0A2X2JNA3-F1
#
_cell.length_a   1.000
_cell.length_b   1.000
_cell.length_c   1.000
_cell.angle_alpha   90.00
_cell.angle_beta   90.00
_cell.angle_gamma   90.00
#
_symmetry.space_group_name_H-M   'P 1'
#
loop_
_entity.id
_entity.type
_entity.pdbx_description
1 polymer ?
#
loop_
_entity_poly.entity_id
_entity_poly.type
_entity_poly.pdbx_seq_one_letter_code
_entity_poly.pdbx_strand_id
1 'polypeptide(L)'
;MYDNSCGAASLLCAAKELGVDKIPQYKGSMSEMTRKSSLDLDNRCERDLYLITSGNYNPRIHKDNIADAGYSMPDKIVMATRLLGLNAYVVEESNIFSQVISFIYPDARDLLIGMGCNIVHQRDVLSSNQRVLEAVAVSFIGVPVGLHWVLCRPDGSYMDPAVGENYSCFSTMELGARRSNSNFIGYTKIGISIVITNEAL
;
A
#
# COMPACT_ATOMS: atom_id res chain seq x y z
N MET A 1 3.16 11.54 -9.50
CA MET A 1 2.92 11.18 -8.10
C MET A 1 1.63 11.84 -7.67
N TYR A 2 0.66 11.03 -7.27
CA TYR A 2 -0.64 11.51 -6.77
C TYR A 2 -0.60 11.57 -5.24
N ASP A 3 -1.09 12.66 -4.64
CA ASP A 3 -0.89 12.99 -3.22
C ASP A 3 -1.31 11.89 -2.21
N ASN A 4 -2.17 10.94 -2.61
CA ASN A 4 -2.68 9.84 -1.77
C ASN A 4 -2.39 8.43 -2.32
N SER A 5 -1.48 8.31 -3.30
CA SER A 5 -1.16 7.05 -3.98
C SER A 5 -0.10 6.18 -3.29
N CYS A 6 0.31 6.52 -2.05
CA CYS A 6 1.40 5.82 -1.36
C CYS A 6 1.21 4.29 -1.26
N GLY A 7 -0.02 3.82 -1.11
CA GLY A 7 -0.33 2.37 -1.14
C GLY A 7 -0.10 1.76 -2.52
N ALA A 8 -0.48 2.45 -3.58
CA ALA A 8 -0.26 2.01 -4.96
C ALA A 8 1.23 2.04 -5.35
N ALA A 9 1.95 3.10 -4.98
CA ALA A 9 3.39 3.22 -5.21
C ALA A 9 4.17 2.13 -4.45
N SER A 10 3.82 1.90 -3.18
CA SER A 10 4.43 0.81 -2.38
C SER A 10 4.12 -0.57 -2.97
N LEU A 11 2.87 -0.80 -3.41
CA LEU A 11 2.47 -2.05 -4.06
C LEU A 11 3.20 -2.26 -5.39
N LEU A 12 3.37 -1.20 -6.19
CA LEU A 12 4.09 -1.25 -7.46
C LEU A 12 5.54 -1.69 -7.26
N CYS A 13 6.23 -1.07 -6.30
CA CYS A 13 7.59 -1.46 -5.93
C CYS A 13 7.65 -2.89 -5.40
N ALA A 14 6.75 -3.27 -4.49
CA ALA A 14 6.69 -4.63 -3.96
C ALA A 14 6.50 -5.67 -5.06
N ALA A 15 5.56 -5.44 -5.98
CA ALA A 15 5.28 -6.35 -7.08
C ALA A 15 6.48 -6.47 -8.02
N LYS A 16 7.15 -5.36 -8.34
CA LYS A 16 8.35 -5.39 -9.18
C LYS A 16 9.50 -6.15 -8.53
N GLU A 17 9.71 -5.94 -7.23
CA GLU A 17 10.73 -6.64 -6.45
C GLU A 17 10.43 -8.14 -6.27
N LEU A 18 9.17 -8.55 -6.35
CA LEU A 18 8.73 -9.95 -6.31
C LEU A 18 8.67 -10.63 -7.68
N GLY A 19 9.13 -9.94 -8.74
CA GLY A 19 9.26 -10.50 -10.08
C GLY A 19 7.98 -10.45 -10.93
N VAL A 20 7.03 -9.58 -10.60
CA VAL A 20 5.87 -9.36 -11.46
C VAL A 20 6.28 -8.56 -12.70
N ASP A 21 6.07 -9.15 -13.88
CA ASP A 21 6.44 -8.52 -15.16
C ASP A 21 5.26 -7.85 -15.87
N LYS A 22 4.02 -8.21 -15.51
CA LYS A 22 2.81 -7.75 -16.20
C LYS A 22 1.87 -7.03 -15.25
N ILE A 23 1.28 -5.95 -15.74
CA ILE A 23 0.19 -5.26 -15.06
C ILE A 23 -1.16 -5.71 -15.63
N PRO A 24 -2.19 -5.92 -14.78
CA PRO A 24 -3.54 -6.18 -15.25
C PRO A 24 -4.05 -5.04 -16.15
N GLN A 25 -4.48 -5.39 -17.36
CA GLN A 25 -5.15 -4.46 -18.25
C GLN A 25 -6.66 -4.63 -18.07
N TYR A 26 -7.31 -3.55 -17.68
CA TYR A 26 -8.76 -3.49 -17.56
C TYR A 26 -9.30 -2.28 -18.33
N LYS A 27 -10.58 -2.35 -18.69
CA LYS A 27 -11.23 -1.31 -19.48
C LYS A 27 -11.15 0.05 -18.77
N GLY A 28 -10.54 1.05 -19.42
CA GLY A 28 -10.30 2.39 -18.90
C GLY A 28 -8.92 2.61 -18.24
N SER A 29 -8.14 1.55 -18.01
CA SER A 29 -6.78 1.67 -17.47
C SER A 29 -5.85 2.42 -18.44
N MET A 30 -4.87 3.14 -17.91
CA MET A 30 -3.82 3.76 -18.72
C MET A 30 -2.99 2.70 -19.46
N SER A 31 -2.79 1.53 -18.86
CA SER A 31 -2.11 0.39 -19.50
C SER A 31 -2.88 -0.20 -20.68
N GLU A 32 -4.22 -0.20 -20.65
CA GLU A 32 -5.05 -0.51 -21.82
C GLU A 32 -4.92 0.59 -22.88
N MET A 33 -5.10 1.86 -22.51
CA MET A 33 -5.06 3.00 -23.45
C MET A 33 -3.72 3.12 -24.18
N THR A 34 -2.61 2.87 -23.48
CA THR A 34 -1.26 2.91 -24.04
C THR A 34 -0.83 1.59 -24.68
N ARG A 35 -1.67 0.54 -24.61
CA ARG A 35 -1.37 -0.83 -25.07
C ARG A 35 -0.06 -1.39 -24.51
N LYS A 36 0.30 -0.97 -23.31
CA LYS A 36 1.54 -1.38 -22.63
C LYS A 36 1.18 -2.28 -21.45
N SER A 37 1.56 -3.54 -21.52
CA SER A 37 1.23 -4.55 -20.51
C SER A 37 2.37 -4.83 -19.53
N SER A 38 3.55 -4.24 -19.72
CA SER A 38 4.67 -4.36 -18.78
C SER A 38 4.37 -3.62 -17.48
N LEU A 39 4.72 -4.27 -16.37
CA LEU A 39 4.79 -3.63 -15.06
C LEU A 39 6.12 -2.86 -14.97
N ASP A 40 6.02 -1.54 -15.06
CA ASP A 40 7.15 -0.62 -14.97
C ASP A 40 6.97 0.32 -13.78
N LEU A 41 8.08 0.82 -13.21
CA LEU A 41 8.05 1.82 -12.15
C LEU A 41 7.76 3.21 -12.75
N ASP A 42 6.56 3.36 -13.32
CA ASP A 42 6.09 4.57 -13.99
C ASP A 42 4.72 5.04 -13.46
N ASN A 43 4.39 6.30 -13.74
CA ASN A 43 3.12 6.91 -13.31
C ASN A 43 1.88 6.19 -13.89
N ARG A 44 2.02 5.44 -14.98
CA ARG A 44 0.92 4.68 -15.59
C ARG A 44 0.56 3.50 -14.70
N CYS A 45 1.55 2.70 -14.30
CA CYS A 45 1.31 1.56 -13.42
C CYS A 45 0.85 2.02 -12.04
N GLU A 46 1.43 3.10 -11.51
CA GLU A 46 0.99 3.71 -10.24
C GLU A 46 -0.47 4.15 -10.33
N ARG A 47 -0.88 4.84 -11.41
CA ARG A 47 -2.27 5.27 -11.61
C ARG A 47 -3.25 4.10 -11.69
N ASP A 48 -2.92 3.07 -12.45
CA ASP A 48 -3.79 1.91 -12.61
C ASP A 48 -3.98 1.20 -11.27
N LEU A 49 -2.90 0.97 -10.53
CA LEU A 49 -3.01 0.43 -9.18
C LEU A 49 -3.77 1.36 -8.24
N TYR A 50 -3.55 2.67 -8.31
CA TYR A 50 -4.18 3.63 -7.42
C TYR A 50 -5.70 3.69 -7.57
N LEU A 51 -6.23 3.59 -8.79
CA LEU A 51 -7.67 3.49 -9.02
C LEU A 51 -8.28 2.27 -8.31
N ILE A 52 -7.56 1.15 -8.29
CA ILE A 52 -8.00 -0.06 -7.58
C ILE A 52 -7.86 0.16 -6.07
N THR A 53 -6.68 0.55 -5.59
CA THR A 53 -6.38 0.63 -4.16
C THR A 53 -7.20 1.71 -3.45
N SER A 54 -7.60 2.78 -4.14
CA SER A 54 -8.48 3.81 -3.58
C SER A 54 -9.97 3.45 -3.64
N GLY A 55 -10.33 2.33 -4.29
CA GLY A 55 -11.73 1.93 -4.50
C GLY A 55 -12.48 2.74 -5.56
N ASN A 56 -11.81 3.58 -6.34
CA ASN A 56 -12.45 4.38 -7.39
C ASN A 56 -12.61 3.65 -8.72
N TYR A 57 -12.00 2.48 -8.87
CA TYR A 57 -12.23 1.65 -10.04
C TYR A 57 -13.67 1.11 -10.06
N ASN A 58 -14.45 1.51 -11.08
CA ASN A 58 -15.76 0.95 -11.35
C ASN A 58 -15.85 0.44 -12.80
N PRO A 59 -15.84 -0.89 -13.03
CA PRO A 59 -15.86 -1.47 -14.37
C PRO A 59 -17.16 -1.18 -15.14
N ARG A 60 -18.24 -0.78 -14.45
CA ARG A 60 -19.56 -0.54 -15.05
C ARG A 60 -19.82 0.93 -15.40
N ILE A 61 -19.24 1.86 -14.65
CA ILE A 61 -19.61 3.29 -14.70
C ILE A 61 -18.52 4.16 -15.37
N HIS A 62 -17.32 3.61 -15.64
CA HIS A 62 -16.20 4.34 -16.26
C HIS A 62 -15.87 5.65 -15.53
N LYS A 63 -15.90 5.60 -14.20
CA LYS A 63 -15.59 6.76 -13.36
C LYS A 63 -14.13 6.71 -12.91
N ASP A 64 -13.23 7.07 -13.81
CA ASP A 64 -11.78 7.00 -13.60
C ASP A 64 -11.19 8.35 -13.17
N ASN A 65 -11.98 9.16 -12.45
CA ASN A 65 -11.54 10.47 -11.99
C ASN A 65 -10.65 10.32 -10.76
N ILE A 66 -9.34 10.38 -10.98
CA ILE A 66 -8.33 10.32 -9.93
C ILE A 66 -8.44 11.50 -8.94
N ALA A 67 -9.08 12.60 -9.34
CA ALA A 67 -9.31 13.74 -8.44
C ALA A 67 -10.30 13.39 -7.31
N ASP A 68 -11.13 12.37 -7.49
CA ASP A 68 -12.06 11.88 -6.47
C ASP A 68 -11.42 10.76 -5.63
N ALA A 69 -10.14 10.40 -5.87
CA ALA A 69 -9.47 9.27 -5.21
C ALA A 69 -8.98 9.62 -3.81
N GLY A 70 -9.51 8.88 -2.84
CA GLY A 70 -9.09 8.93 -1.44
C GLY A 70 -7.92 7.99 -1.14
N TYR A 71 -7.72 7.70 0.14
CA TYR A 71 -6.64 6.83 0.61
C TYR A 71 -6.72 5.41 0.04
N SER A 72 -5.55 4.81 -0.16
CA SER A 72 -5.46 3.38 -0.47
C SER A 72 -5.96 2.55 0.72
N MET A 73 -6.99 1.73 0.51
CA MET A 73 -7.64 0.94 1.57
C MET A 73 -7.05 -0.48 1.67
N PRO A 74 -6.96 -1.08 2.87
CA PRO A 74 -6.34 -2.41 3.03
C PRO A 74 -6.97 -3.51 2.17
N ASP A 75 -8.29 -3.60 2.14
CA ASP A 75 -9.04 -4.59 1.35
C ASP A 75 -8.78 -4.43 -0.16
N LYS A 76 -8.65 -3.19 -0.62
CA LYS A 76 -8.38 -2.85 -2.02
C LYS A 76 -6.92 -3.08 -2.41
N ILE A 77 -5.97 -2.87 -1.49
CA ILE A 77 -4.58 -3.25 -1.68
C ILE A 77 -4.45 -4.78 -1.81
N VAL A 78 -5.13 -5.54 -0.96
CA VAL A 78 -5.16 -7.01 -1.07
C VAL A 78 -5.78 -7.45 -2.41
N MET A 79 -6.87 -6.81 -2.82
CA MET A 79 -7.47 -7.06 -4.14
C MET A 79 -6.50 -6.77 -5.29
N ALA A 80 -5.85 -5.60 -5.30
CA ALA A 80 -4.86 -5.24 -6.31
C ALA A 80 -3.67 -6.20 -6.33
N THR A 81 -3.22 -6.66 -5.16
CA THR A 81 -2.15 -7.65 -5.02
C THR A 81 -2.52 -8.97 -5.68
N ARG A 82 -3.74 -9.47 -5.45
CA ARG A 82 -4.25 -10.69 -6.09
C ARG A 82 -4.39 -10.55 -7.60
N LEU A 83 -4.81 -9.38 -8.08
CA LEU A 83 -4.88 -9.10 -9.52
C LEU A 83 -3.49 -9.14 -10.18
N LEU A 84 -2.43 -8.77 -9.46
CA LEU A 84 -1.04 -8.89 -9.92
C LEU A 84 -0.51 -10.34 -9.89
N GLY A 85 -1.33 -11.31 -9.49
CA GLY A 85 -0.93 -12.72 -9.37
C GLY A 85 -0.11 -13.04 -8.11
N LEU A 86 -0.14 -12.16 -7.12
CA LEU A 86 0.54 -12.33 -5.83
C LEU A 86 -0.48 -12.73 -4.74
N ASN A 87 0.02 -13.32 -3.67
CA ASN A 87 -0.77 -13.63 -2.49
C ASN A 87 -0.55 -12.57 -1.42
N ALA A 88 -1.56 -12.38 -0.57
CA ALA A 88 -1.47 -11.46 0.56
C ALA A 88 -2.27 -11.93 1.76
N TYR A 89 -1.77 -11.59 2.94
CA TYR A 89 -2.47 -11.67 4.21
C TYR A 89 -2.25 -10.38 5.01
N VAL A 90 -3.17 -10.10 5.93
CA VAL A 90 -3.14 -8.90 6.76
C VAL A 90 -2.64 -9.27 8.16
N VAL A 91 -1.77 -8.43 8.70
CA VAL A 91 -1.31 -8.52 10.08
C VAL A 91 -1.94 -7.35 10.83
N GLU A 92 -2.68 -7.67 11.90
CA GLU A 92 -3.32 -6.73 12.82
C GLU A 92 -2.77 -6.97 14.22
N GLU A 93 -1.68 -6.27 14.54
CA GLU A 93 -1.06 -6.31 15.86
C GLU A 93 -1.98 -5.65 16.90
N SER A 94 -2.05 -6.25 18.08
CA SER A 94 -2.85 -5.71 19.19
C SER A 94 -2.21 -4.45 19.76
N ASN A 95 -2.61 -3.28 19.27
CA ASN A 95 -2.17 -1.99 19.80
C ASN A 95 -3.35 -1.01 19.89
N ILE A 96 -3.13 0.13 20.55
CA ILE A 96 -4.17 1.17 20.72
C ILE A 96 -4.63 1.75 19.37
N PHE A 97 -3.80 1.64 18.32
CA PHE A 97 -4.08 2.20 16.99
C PHE A 97 -4.92 1.28 16.09
N SER A 98 -5.06 -0.03 16.39
CA SER A 98 -5.95 -0.91 15.62
C SER A 98 -7.41 -0.43 15.71
N GLN A 99 -7.82 0.11 16.86
CA GLN A 99 -9.14 0.74 17.05
C GLN A 99 -9.34 1.98 16.17
N VAL A 100 -8.27 2.74 15.90
CA VAL A 100 -8.32 3.94 15.05
C VAL A 100 -8.57 3.56 13.59
N ILE A 101 -8.03 2.44 13.12
CA ILE A 101 -8.35 1.94 11.78
C ILE A 101 -9.77 1.41 11.68
N SER A 102 -10.31 0.73 12.70
CA SER A 102 -11.74 0.38 12.70
C SER A 102 -12.65 1.63 12.64
N PHE A 103 -12.16 2.78 13.09
CA PHE A 103 -12.87 4.05 12.95
C PHE A 103 -12.72 4.67 11.55
N ILE A 104 -11.52 4.63 10.96
CA ILE A 104 -11.25 5.23 9.63
C ILE A 104 -11.78 4.35 8.49
N TYR A 105 -11.74 3.02 8.65
CA TYR A 105 -12.14 2.02 7.66
C TYR A 105 -13.04 0.94 8.31
N PRO A 106 -14.26 1.31 8.74
CA PRO A 106 -15.13 0.41 9.50
C PRO A 106 -15.44 -0.90 8.76
N ASP A 107 -15.58 -0.85 7.44
CA ASP A 107 -15.97 -2.01 6.64
C ASP A 107 -14.77 -2.82 6.11
N ALA A 108 -13.53 -2.32 6.23
CA ALA A 108 -12.37 -2.96 5.60
C ALA A 108 -12.13 -4.37 6.12
N ARG A 109 -12.34 -4.58 7.43
CA ARG A 109 -12.18 -5.89 8.06
C ARG A 109 -13.18 -6.90 7.52
N ASP A 110 -14.46 -6.52 7.42
CA ASP A 110 -15.51 -7.39 6.92
C ASP A 110 -15.32 -7.70 5.43
N LEU A 111 -14.85 -6.73 4.64
CA LEU A 111 -14.49 -6.93 3.24
C LEU A 111 -13.30 -7.89 3.07
N LEU A 112 -12.27 -7.76 3.91
CA LEU A 112 -11.12 -8.68 3.94
C LEU A 112 -11.56 -10.12 4.26
N ILE A 113 -12.41 -10.29 5.27
CA ILE A 113 -12.98 -11.60 5.63
C ILE A 113 -13.84 -12.14 4.49
N GLY A 114 -14.71 -11.31 3.91
CA GLY A 114 -15.59 -11.68 2.81
C GLY A 114 -14.86 -12.14 1.55
N MET A 115 -13.64 -11.64 1.30
CA MET A 115 -12.78 -12.11 0.22
C MET A 115 -11.85 -13.27 0.59
N GLY A 116 -12.01 -13.85 1.79
CA GLY A 116 -11.15 -14.93 2.28
C GLY A 116 -9.69 -14.50 2.45
N CYS A 117 -9.44 -13.28 2.91
CA CYS A 117 -8.10 -12.84 3.29
C CYS A 117 -7.78 -13.30 4.71
N ASN A 118 -6.62 -13.90 4.90
CA ASN A 118 -6.15 -14.30 6.23
C ASN A 118 -5.77 -13.04 7.03
N ILE A 119 -6.34 -12.90 8.22
CA ILE A 119 -5.98 -11.85 9.18
C ILE A 119 -5.31 -12.52 10.38
N VAL A 120 -4.05 -12.19 10.64
CA VAL A 120 -3.24 -12.73 11.74
C VAL A 120 -2.84 -11.62 12.70
N HIS A 121 -2.53 -11.96 13.95
CA HIS A 121 -2.19 -10.96 14.98
C HIS A 121 -0.70 -10.71 15.17
N GLN A 122 0.12 -11.50 14.48
CA GLN A 122 1.57 -11.39 14.49
C GLN A 122 2.10 -11.92 13.16
N ARG A 123 3.30 -11.45 12.78
CA ARG A 123 4.04 -11.97 11.64
C ARG A 123 5.38 -12.49 12.08
N ASP A 124 5.83 -13.54 11.41
CA ASP A 124 7.20 -14.01 11.52
C ASP A 124 8.18 -13.06 10.81
N VAL A 125 9.47 -13.36 10.94
CA VAL A 125 10.53 -12.69 10.18
C VAL A 125 10.27 -12.88 8.68
N LEU A 126 10.41 -11.81 7.91
CA LEU A 126 10.14 -11.83 6.49
C LEU A 126 11.13 -12.72 5.75
N SER A 127 10.61 -13.60 4.90
CA SER A 127 11.41 -14.35 3.95
C SER A 127 11.77 -13.50 2.72
N SER A 128 12.75 -13.93 1.94
CA SER A 128 13.25 -13.17 0.76
C SER A 128 12.18 -12.90 -0.30
N ASN A 129 11.17 -13.76 -0.38
CA ASN A 129 10.02 -13.70 -1.27
C ASN A 129 8.81 -12.95 -0.67
N GLN A 130 9.00 -12.24 0.44
CA GLN A 130 7.97 -11.44 1.07
C GLN A 130 8.31 -9.95 1.03
N ARG A 131 7.27 -9.13 0.92
CA ARG A 131 7.30 -7.68 1.08
C ARG A 131 6.16 -7.25 1.97
N VAL A 132 6.34 -6.18 2.72
CA VAL A 132 5.29 -5.69 3.63
C VAL A 132 4.93 -4.26 3.27
N LEU A 133 3.65 -4.02 3.02
CA LEU A 133 3.08 -2.68 3.04
C LEU A 133 2.68 -2.39 4.48
N GLU A 134 3.42 -1.52 5.15
CA GLU A 134 3.17 -1.15 6.54
C GLU A 134 2.41 0.17 6.57
N ALA A 135 1.28 0.19 7.28
CA ALA A 135 0.53 1.41 7.53
C ALA A 135 1.20 2.17 8.68
N VAL A 136 1.39 3.47 8.50
CA VAL A 136 1.90 4.38 9.50
C VAL A 136 0.94 5.55 9.67
N ALA A 137 0.73 5.98 10.91
CA ALA A 137 0.06 7.24 11.19
C ALA A 137 0.99 8.39 10.85
N VAL A 138 0.48 9.34 10.08
CA VAL A 138 1.11 10.63 9.82
C VAL A 138 0.65 11.60 10.89
N SER A 139 1.61 12.20 11.58
CA SER A 139 1.35 13.22 12.59
C SER A 139 1.89 14.57 12.13
N PHE A 140 1.11 15.64 12.33
CA PHE A 140 1.52 17.02 12.14
C PHE A 140 1.62 17.69 13.52
N ILE A 141 2.82 18.12 13.92
CA ILE A 141 3.08 18.70 15.26
C ILE A 141 2.55 17.76 16.38
N GLY A 142 2.76 16.44 16.21
CA GLY A 142 2.33 15.43 17.17
C GLY A 142 0.83 15.08 17.14
N VAL A 143 0.03 15.73 16.29
CA VAL A 143 -1.40 15.41 16.10
C VAL A 143 -1.56 14.47 14.92
N PRO A 144 -2.19 13.29 15.06
CA PRO A 144 -2.49 12.41 13.92
C PRO A 144 -3.38 13.12 12.90
N VAL A 145 -2.94 13.21 11.65
CA VAL A 145 -3.64 13.90 10.54
C VAL A 145 -3.97 12.99 9.37
N GLY A 146 -3.40 11.78 9.31
CA GLY A 146 -3.66 10.86 8.21
C GLY A 146 -2.92 9.54 8.34
N LEU A 147 -3.05 8.73 7.28
CA LEU A 147 -2.41 7.43 7.13
C LEU A 147 -1.52 7.43 5.90
N HIS A 148 -0.41 6.70 5.99
CA HIS A 148 0.56 6.54 4.92
C HIS A 148 1.01 5.09 4.82
N TRP A 149 1.27 4.62 3.61
CA TRP A 149 1.77 3.27 3.35
C TRP A 149 3.24 3.35 2.95
N VAL A 150 4.06 2.54 3.60
CA VAL A 150 5.48 2.38 3.30
C VAL A 150 5.79 0.92 3.00
N LEU A 151 6.82 0.68 2.20
CA LEU A 151 7.28 -0.67 1.87
C LEU A 151 8.40 -1.08 2.83
N CYS A 152 8.28 -2.22 3.49
CA CYS A 152 9.30 -2.87 4.31
C CYS A 152 9.79 -4.15 3.61
N ARG A 153 11.11 -4.33 3.59
CA ARG A 153 11.80 -5.45 2.94
C ARG A 153 12.36 -6.46 3.95
N PRO A 154 12.76 -7.66 3.50
CA PRO A 154 13.27 -8.70 4.40
C PRO A 154 14.54 -8.34 5.16
N ASP A 155 15.39 -7.48 4.59
CA ASP A 155 16.59 -6.96 5.24
C ASP A 155 16.31 -5.87 6.29
N GLY A 156 15.03 -5.53 6.52
CA GLY A 156 14.60 -4.49 7.44
C GLY A 156 14.65 -3.08 6.86
N SER A 157 15.06 -2.93 5.59
CA SER A 157 15.03 -1.65 4.89
C SER A 157 13.59 -1.21 4.55
N TYR A 158 13.41 0.09 4.44
CA TYR A 158 12.13 0.72 4.11
C TYR A 158 12.25 1.54 2.83
N MET A 159 11.15 1.64 2.07
CA MET A 159 10.96 2.63 1.01
C MET A 159 9.77 3.49 1.38
N ASP A 160 9.99 4.81 1.36
CA ASP A 160 8.94 5.80 1.60
C ASP A 160 8.53 6.45 0.28
N PRO A 161 7.31 6.18 -0.23
CA PRO A 161 6.87 6.74 -1.49
C PRO A 161 6.63 8.26 -1.44
N ALA A 162 6.45 8.87 -0.26
CA ALA A 162 6.26 10.32 -0.15
C ALA A 162 7.56 11.09 -0.42
N VAL A 163 8.71 10.50 -0.10
CA VAL A 163 10.03 11.10 -0.30
C VAL A 163 10.76 10.47 -1.50
N GLY A 164 10.34 9.28 -1.95
CA GLY A 164 10.96 8.55 -3.04
C GLY A 164 12.33 7.95 -2.66
N GLU A 165 12.59 7.77 -1.36
CA GLU A 165 13.88 7.34 -0.83
C GLU A 165 13.80 5.97 -0.14
N ASN A 166 14.94 5.26 -0.16
CA ASN A 166 15.13 4.03 0.60
C ASN A 166 15.94 4.32 1.87
N TYR A 167 15.58 3.65 2.95
CA TYR A 167 16.16 3.82 4.28
C TYR A 167 16.56 2.46 4.84
N SER A 168 17.64 2.40 5.61
CA SER A 168 18.14 1.14 6.19
C SER A 168 17.19 0.54 7.23
N CYS A 169 16.37 1.36 7.87
CA CYS A 169 15.38 0.93 8.86
C CYS A 169 14.31 2.01 9.10
N PHE A 170 13.28 1.65 9.86
CA PHE A 170 12.16 2.55 10.18
C PHE A 170 12.60 3.86 10.85
N SER A 171 13.54 3.81 11.81
CA SER A 171 13.98 5.01 12.52
C SER A 171 14.67 6.02 11.58
N THR A 172 15.47 5.53 10.63
CA THR A 172 16.09 6.40 9.62
C THR A 172 15.07 6.99 8.65
N MET A 173 14.02 6.25 8.30
CA MET A 173 12.91 6.74 7.47
C MET A 173 12.09 7.82 8.19
N GLU A 174 11.77 7.61 9.46
CA GLU A 174 11.03 8.59 10.27
C GLU A 174 11.79 9.92 10.40
N LEU A 175 13.11 9.84 10.62
CA LEU A 175 13.99 11.03 10.62
C LEU A 175 14.05 11.68 9.24
N GLY A 176 14.08 10.90 8.16
CA GLY A 176 14.01 11.39 6.79
C GLY A 176 12.73 12.18 6.52
N ALA A 177 11.57 11.59 6.85
CA ALA A 177 10.26 12.23 6.70
C ALA A 177 10.17 13.57 7.45
N ARG A 178 10.70 13.65 8.68
CA ARG A 178 10.80 14.91 9.43
C ARG A 178 11.64 15.94 8.70
N ARG A 179 12.83 15.56 8.25
CA ARG A 179 13.77 16.49 7.57
C ARG A 179 13.19 17.05 6.28
N SER A 180 12.54 16.20 5.48
CA SER A 180 11.93 16.61 4.20
C SER A 180 10.71 17.52 4.37
N ASN A 181 10.07 17.52 5.54
CA ASN A 181 8.84 18.28 5.81
C ASN A 181 8.99 19.30 6.96
N SER A 182 10.16 19.94 7.07
CA SER A 182 10.42 21.03 8.04
C SER A 182 10.16 20.64 9.51
N ASN A 183 10.36 19.36 9.87
CA ASN A 183 10.13 18.75 11.18
C ASN A 183 8.67 18.72 11.68
N PHE A 184 7.70 19.12 10.85
CA PHE A 184 6.30 19.12 11.25
C PHE A 184 5.64 17.77 11.08
N ILE A 185 6.09 16.95 10.12
CA ILE A 185 5.53 15.63 9.83
C ILE A 185 6.37 14.53 10.52
N GLY A 186 5.71 13.59 11.20
CA GLY A 186 6.34 12.40 11.77
C GLY A 186 5.49 11.15 11.54
N TYR A 187 6.14 9.98 11.56
CA TYR A 187 5.49 8.69 11.34
C TYR A 187 5.48 7.82 12.60
N THR A 188 4.36 7.17 12.85
CA THR A 188 4.20 6.20 13.94
C THR A 188 3.60 4.91 13.41
N LYS A 189 4.18 3.77 13.74
CA LYS A 189 3.62 2.46 13.39
C LYS A 189 2.28 2.27 14.09
N ILE A 190 1.29 1.81 13.34
CA ILE A 190 -0.05 1.56 13.87
C ILE A 190 -0.42 0.07 13.90
N GLY A 191 0.54 -0.82 13.63
CA GLY A 191 0.39 -2.28 13.75
C GLY A 191 -0.57 -2.91 12.75
N ILE A 192 -0.79 -2.24 11.61
CA ILE A 192 -1.52 -2.80 10.48
C ILE A 192 -0.56 -2.88 9.32
N SER A 193 -0.45 -4.08 8.75
CA SER A 193 0.39 -4.30 7.59
C SER A 193 -0.17 -5.39 6.69
N ILE A 194 0.22 -5.34 5.42
CA ILE A 194 -0.16 -6.30 4.40
C ILE A 194 1.13 -7.00 3.97
N VAL A 195 1.21 -8.29 4.23
CA VAL A 195 2.32 -9.11 3.76
C VAL A 195 1.96 -9.62 2.38
N ILE A 196 2.86 -9.40 1.43
CA ILE A 196 2.73 -9.75 0.02
C ILE A 196 3.79 -10.79 -0.30
N THR A 197 3.41 -11.85 -1.02
CA THR A 197 4.32 -12.92 -1.43
C THR A 197 3.96 -13.48 -2.80
N ASN A 198 4.95 -14.03 -3.50
CA ASN A 198 4.77 -14.81 -4.72
C ASN A 198 4.66 -16.33 -4.46
N GLU A 199 4.69 -16.78 -3.20
CA GLU A 199 4.44 -18.16 -2.80
C GLU A 199 2.98 -18.36 -2.35
N ALA A 200 2.52 -19.60 -2.31
CA ALA A 200 1.19 -19.94 -1.80
C ALA A 200 1.11 -19.70 -0.29
N LEU A 201 -0.07 -19.27 0.19
CA LEU A 201 -0.39 -19.05 1.61
C LEU A 201 -1.18 -20.21 2.21
#